data_AF-R5AW15-F1
#
_entry.id   AF-R5AW15-F1
#
_cell.length_a   1.000
_cell.length_b   1.000
_cell.length_c   1.000
_cell.angle_alpha   90.00
_cell.angle_beta   90.00
_cell.angle_gamma   90.00
#
_symmetry.space_group_name_H-M   'P 1'
#
loop_
_entity.id
_entity.type
_entity.pdbx_description
1 polymer ?
#
loop_
_entity_poly.entity_id
_entity_poly.type
_entity_poly.pdbx_seq_one_letter_code
_entity_poly.pdbx_strand_id
1 'polypeptide(L)' 'MIDSDLARLYGVETKRLKEQVRRNISRFPEDFMFELTKEELQFSS' A
#
# COMPACT_ATOMS: atom_id res chain seq x y z
N MET A 1 1.21 9.06 0.70
CA MET A 1 2.53 8.39 0.79
C MET A 1 2.44 7.29 1.85
N ILE A 2 2.12 6.05 1.47
CA ILE A 2 2.00 4.92 2.42
C ILE A 2 2.78 3.72 1.88
N ASP A 3 2.58 3.38 0.61
CA ASP A 3 3.31 2.30 -0.07
C ASP A 3 4.84 2.44 0.00
N SER A 4 5.38 3.64 -0.25
CA SER A 4 6.83 3.89 -0.30
C SER A 4 7.50 3.83 1.07
N ASP A 5 6.83 4.30 2.12
CA ASP A 5 7.36 4.26 3.48
C ASP A 5 7.27 2.84 4.05
N LEU A 6 6.20 2.10 3.73
CA LEU A 6 6.04 0.70 4.08
C LEU A 6 7.08 -0.17 3.36
N ALA A 7 7.28 0.07 2.06
CA ALA A 7 8.34 -0.55 1.25
C ALA A 7 9.74 -0.28 1.83
N ARG A 8 10.00 0.96 2.27
CA ARG A 8 11.27 1.34 2.92
C ARG A 8 11.45 0.69 4.29
N LEU A 9 10.39 0.59 5.09
CA LEU A 9 10.41 -0.07 6.41
C LEU A 9 10.66 -1.57 6.30
N TYR A 10 10.07 -2.22 5.29
CA TYR A 10 10.27 -3.65 5.02
C TYR A 10 11.44 -3.95 4.08
N GLY A 11 12.14 -2.93 3.57
CA GLY A 11 13.29 -3.08 2.67
C GLY A 11 12.95 -3.72 1.32
N VAL A 12 11.68 -3.67 0.90
CA VAL A 12 11.18 -4.29 -0.34
C VAL A 12 10.79 -3.22 -1.34
N GLU A 13 10.92 -3.51 -2.64
CA GLU A 13 10.37 -2.62 -3.65
C GLU A 13 8.84 -2.56 -3.54
N THR A 14 8.27 -1.37 -3.69
CA THR A 14 6.81 -1.12 -3.69
C THR A 14 6.06 -2.04 -4.65
N LYS A 15 6.67 -2.39 -5.79
CA LYS A 15 6.10 -3.34 -6.75
C LYS A 15 5.99 -4.75 -6.17
N ARG A 16 7.06 -5.25 -5.54
CA ARG A 16 7.07 -6.57 -4.89
C ARG A 16 6.11 -6.63 -3.71
N LEU A 17 6.01 -5.55 -2.94
CA LEU A 17 5.03 -5.43 -1.85
C LEU A 17 3.61 -5.57 -2.39
N LYS A 18 3.25 -4.84 -3.45
CA LYS A 18 1.92 -4.93 -4.08
C LYS A 18 1.63 -6.33 -4.62
N GLU A 19 2.62 -7.00 -5.21
CA GLU A 19 2.46 -8.38 -5.70
C GLU A 19 2.24 -9.37 -4.55
N GLN A 20 2.96 -9.24 -3.44
CA GLN A 20 2.78 -10.12 -2.26
C GLN A 20 1.44 -9.90 -1.57
N VAL A 21 1.00 -8.64 -1.47
CA VAL A 21 -0.31 -8.26 -0.93
C VAL A 21 -1.43 -8.86 -1.78
N ARG A 22 -1.36 -8.71 -3.11
CA ARG A 22 -2.36 -9.30 -4.03
C ARG A 22 -2.42 -10.83 -3.94
N ARG A 23 -1.28 -11.50 -3.77
CA ARG A 23 -1.21 -12.97 -3.66
C ARG A 23 -1.68 -13.50 -2.30
N ASN A 24 -1.56 -12.71 -1.24
CA ASN A 24 -1.85 -13.14 0.13
C ASN A 24 -2.91 -12.25 0.77
N ILE A 25 -3.85 -11.72 -0.01
CA ILE A 25 -4.82 -10.71 0.47
C ILE A 25 -5.57 -11.19 1.73
N SER A 26 -5.85 -12.51 1.84
CA SER A 26 -6.47 -13.14 3.01
C SER A 26 -5.63 -13.09 4.30
N ARG A 27 -4.34 -12.81 4.21
CA ARG A 27 -3.43 -12.63 5.35
C ARG A 27 -3.30 -11.17 5.78
N PHE A 28 -3.84 -10.24 5.01
CA PHE A 28 -3.81 -8.82 5.31
C PHE A 28 -5.17 -8.39 5.86
N PRO A 29 -5.23 -7.83 7.07
CA PRO A 29 -6.47 -7.30 7.62
C PRO A 29 -6.94 -6.10 6.78
N GLU A 30 -8.21 -6.12 6.38
CA GLU A 30 -8.84 -5.06 5.56
C GLU A 30 -8.76 -3.69 6.25
N ASP A 31 -8.80 -3.65 7.58
CA ASP A 31 -8.69 -2.43 8.39
C ASP A 31 -7.34 -1.69 8.24
N PHE A 32 -6.30 -2.37 7.75
CA PHE A 32 -4.96 -1.80 7.56
C PHE A 32 -4.63 -1.54 6.08
N MET A 33 -5.54 -1.87 5.18
CA MET A 33 -5.37 -1.74 3.74
C MET A 33 -6.10 -0.49 3.26
N PHE A 34 -5.36 0.61 3.12
CA PHE A 34 -5.91 1.86 2.60
C PHE A 34 -5.47 2.08 1.15
N GLU A 35 -6.41 2.00 0.20
CA GLU A 35 -6.18 2.38 -1.19
C GLU A 35 -6.55 3.85 -1.37
N LEU A 36 -5.55 4.68 -1.66
CA LEU A 36 -5.77 6.08 -2.01
C LEU A 36 -6.47 6.17 -3.36
N THR A 37 -7.68 6.72 -3.39
CA THR A 37 -8.35 7.07 -4.63
C THR A 37 -7.68 8.28 -5.29
N LYS A 38 -7.85 8.42 -6.60
CA LYS A 38 -7.30 9.58 -7.35
C LYS A 38 -7.85 10.91 -6.84
N GLU A 39 -9.05 10.88 -6.27
CA GLU A 39 -9.75 12.04 -5.72
C GLU A 39 -9.15 12.45 -4.38
N GLU A 40 -8.85 11.50 -3.48
CA GLU A 40 -8.17 11.78 -2.20
C GLU A 40 -6.76 12.36 -2.38
N LEU A 41 -6.07 12.00 -3.46
CA LEU A 41 -4.78 12.60 -3.83
C LEU A 41 -4.89 14.07 -4.26
N GLN A 42 -6.04 14.51 -4.78
CA GLN A 42 -6.23 15.90 -5.23
C GLN A 42 -6.59 16.85 -4.08
N PHE A 43 -7.05 16.35 -2.93
CA PHE A 43 -7.42 17.18 -1.78
C PHE A 43 -6.24 17.66 -0.92
N SER A 44 -5.01 17.33 -1.30
CA SER A 44 -3.79 17.83 -0.66
C SER A 44 -3.15 18.94 -1.52
N SER A 45 -3.76 20.13 -1.54
CA SER A 45 -3.14 21.37 -2.00
C SER A 45 -3.24 22.44 -0.94
#